data_AF-A0A1L8DYA5-F1
#
_entry.id   AF-A0A1L8DYA5-F1
#
_cell.length_a   1.000
_cell.length_b   1.000
_cell.length_c   1.000
_cell.angle_alpha   90.00
_cell.angle_beta   90.00
_cell.angle_gamma   90.00
#
_symmetry.space_group_name_H-M   'P 1'
#
loop_
_entity.id
_entity.type
_entity.pdbx_description
1 polymer ?
#
loop_
_entity_poly.entity_id
_entity_poly.type
_entity_poly.pdbx_seq_one_letter_code
_entity_poly.pdbx_strand_id
1 'polypeptide(L)'
;MENRKPFQLRSILIIYNAIQVVFSCWLFYEACVAGWFAGYSLRCQPVDYSMSPMALRMARGCWWYYFSKFTEFFDTLFFVMRKRYDQVSTLHVIHHGIMPVSVWWGVKFTPGGHSSFFGFLNTFVHIIMYAYYMLAAMGPKVQKYLWWKKYLTVIQMIQFILVMVHAFQLLFKNDCNYPIAFAYFIGAHAVMFYFLFSGFYRQAYTKKQKDDEQKRLIAHKKEINENGNAKHMNGNTQMYENPGTMEDSYSTTRQRVYVGANNWICQPVNVN
;
A
#
# COMPACT_ATOMS: atom_id res chain seq x y z
N MET A 1 22.99 -0.87 4.15
CA MET A 1 22.62 0.41 4.82
C MET A 1 22.77 0.39 6.33
N GLU A 2 23.09 -0.75 6.96
CA GLU A 2 23.15 -0.93 8.43
C GLU A 2 23.95 0.17 9.15
N ASN A 3 25.19 0.42 8.74
CA ASN A 3 26.09 1.37 9.39
C ASN A 3 26.08 2.81 8.83
N ARG A 4 25.05 3.22 8.05
CA ARG A 4 24.94 4.58 7.49
C ARG A 4 23.71 5.33 7.98
N LYS A 5 23.76 6.67 8.06
CA LYS A 5 22.59 7.50 8.40
C LYS A 5 21.53 7.45 7.27
N PRO A 6 20.22 7.56 7.58
CA PRO A 6 19.18 7.57 6.55
C PRO A 6 19.31 8.81 5.66
N PHE A 7 19.15 8.63 4.34
CA PHE A 7 19.24 9.74 3.39
C PHE A 7 17.99 10.63 3.43
N GLN A 8 18.19 11.95 3.29
CA GLN A 8 17.11 12.95 3.17
C GLN A 8 16.73 13.15 1.69
N LEU A 9 15.87 12.28 1.16
CA LEU A 9 15.53 12.22 -0.27
C LEU A 9 14.19 12.90 -0.61
N ARG A 10 13.76 13.90 0.16
CA ARG A 10 12.40 14.46 0.04
C ARG A 10 12.10 15.03 -1.34
N SER A 11 12.96 15.89 -1.87
CA SER A 11 12.77 16.49 -3.20
C SER A 11 12.81 15.44 -4.31
N ILE A 12 13.74 14.48 -4.19
CA ILE A 12 13.85 13.36 -5.14
C ILE A 12 12.57 12.54 -5.16
N LEU A 13 12.00 12.22 -3.99
CA LEU A 13 10.73 11.51 -3.90
C LEU A 13 9.57 12.29 -4.54
N ILE A 14 9.48 13.60 -4.31
CA ILE A 14 8.42 14.42 -4.92
C ILE A 14 8.54 14.36 -6.45
N ILE A 15 9.74 14.58 -7.00
CA ILE A 15 9.99 14.56 -8.44
C ILE A 15 9.71 13.16 -9.01
N TYR A 16 10.22 12.11 -8.38
CA TYR A 16 10.02 10.73 -8.80
C TYR A 16 8.53 10.36 -8.83
N ASN A 17 7.78 10.64 -7.75
CA ASN A 17 6.35 10.34 -7.72
C ASN A 17 5.58 11.19 -8.76
N ALA A 18 5.98 12.43 -9.02
CA ALA A 18 5.40 13.24 -10.09
C ALA A 18 5.63 12.62 -11.48
N ILE A 19 6.85 12.15 -11.75
CA ILE A 19 7.18 11.42 -12.99
C ILE A 19 6.33 10.17 -13.11
N GLN A 20 6.18 9.39 -12.03
CA GLN A 20 5.34 8.18 -12.02
C GLN A 20 3.87 8.50 -12.31
N VAL A 21 3.33 9.60 -11.77
CA VAL A 21 1.96 10.05 -12.08
C VAL A 21 1.83 10.37 -13.56
N VAL A 22 2.72 11.20 -14.12
CA VAL A 22 2.68 11.59 -15.54
C VAL A 22 2.80 10.36 -16.44
N PHE A 23 3.71 9.45 -16.12
CA PHE A 23 3.91 8.23 -16.88
C PHE A 23 2.70 7.29 -16.83
N SER A 24 2.08 7.14 -15.65
CA SER A 24 0.85 6.36 -15.48
C SER A 24 -0.34 6.99 -16.22
N CYS A 25 -0.46 8.32 -16.21
CA CYS A 25 -1.47 9.04 -17.00
C CYS A 25 -1.30 8.79 -18.49
N TRP A 26 -0.06 8.85 -18.99
CA TRP A 26 0.23 8.58 -20.39
C TRP A 26 -0.08 7.13 -20.78
N LEU A 27 0.32 6.15 -19.97
CA LEU A 27 -0.02 4.73 -20.21
C LEU A 27 -1.53 4.48 -20.18
N PHE A 28 -2.24 5.10 -19.24
CA PHE A 28 -3.70 5.00 -19.16
C PHE A 28 -4.35 5.59 -20.41
N TYR A 29 -3.89 6.77 -20.85
CA TYR A 29 -4.35 7.39 -22.09
C TYR A 29 -4.10 6.48 -23.30
N GLU A 30 -2.88 5.92 -23.45
CA GLU A 30 -2.56 4.98 -24.52
C GLU A 30 -3.49 3.76 -24.50
N ALA A 31 -3.78 3.19 -23.33
CA ALA A 31 -4.71 2.07 -23.19
C ALA A 31 -6.16 2.44 -23.59
N CYS A 32 -6.62 3.65 -23.25
CA CYS A 32 -7.92 4.16 -23.69
C CYS A 32 -8.00 4.22 -25.22
N VAL A 33 -7.07 4.94 -25.86
CA VAL A 33 -7.15 5.26 -27.28
C VAL A 33 -6.70 4.13 -28.20
N ALA A 34 -5.90 3.17 -27.69
CA ALA A 34 -5.49 2.00 -28.45
C ALA A 34 -6.51 0.86 -28.40
N GLY A 35 -7.49 0.90 -27.49
CA GLY A 35 -8.46 -0.18 -27.37
C GLY A 35 -9.69 0.14 -26.52
N TRP A 36 -9.52 0.38 -25.22
CA TRP A 36 -10.64 0.33 -24.26
C TRP A 36 -11.74 1.36 -24.53
N PHE A 37 -11.39 2.52 -25.10
CA PHE A 37 -12.34 3.56 -25.53
C PHE A 37 -12.40 3.68 -27.06
N ALA A 38 -11.74 2.79 -27.79
CA ALA A 38 -11.60 2.79 -29.25
C ALA A 38 -12.16 1.53 -29.93
N GLY A 39 -13.03 0.77 -29.22
CA GLY A 39 -13.78 -0.35 -29.79
C GLY A 39 -13.50 -1.72 -29.20
N TYR A 40 -12.69 -1.84 -28.14
CA TYR A 40 -12.54 -3.11 -27.43
C TYR A 40 -13.84 -3.53 -26.75
N SER A 41 -14.11 -4.84 -26.81
CA SER A 41 -15.18 -5.48 -26.06
C SER A 41 -14.74 -5.73 -24.62
N LEU A 42 -15.58 -5.38 -23.65
CA LEU A 42 -15.41 -5.78 -22.24
C LEU A 42 -15.69 -7.27 -22.00
N ARG A 43 -16.14 -8.01 -23.02
CA ARG A 43 -16.47 -9.44 -22.93
C ARG A 43 -15.32 -10.32 -23.40
N CYS A 44 -15.31 -10.68 -24.67
CA CYS A 44 -14.23 -11.45 -25.27
C CYS A 44 -13.50 -10.53 -26.24
N GLN A 45 -12.24 -10.21 -25.94
CA GLN A 45 -11.42 -9.38 -26.80
C GLN A 45 -10.18 -10.16 -27.27
N PRO A 46 -10.09 -10.51 -28.57
CA PRO A 46 -8.91 -11.18 -29.09
C PRO A 46 -7.72 -10.22 -29.13
N VAL A 47 -6.53 -10.80 -29.19
CA VAL A 47 -5.30 -10.05 -29.46
C VAL A 47 -5.21 -9.84 -30.97
N ASP A 48 -5.03 -8.59 -31.40
CA ASP A 48 -4.75 -8.26 -32.79
C ASP A 48 -3.24 -8.32 -33.03
N TYR A 49 -2.78 -9.33 -33.78
CA TYR A 49 -1.37 -9.52 -34.17
C TYR A 49 -1.03 -8.89 -35.52
N SER A 50 -1.95 -8.13 -36.12
CA SER A 50 -1.67 -7.42 -37.36
C SER A 50 -0.68 -6.27 -37.15
N MET A 51 -0.12 -5.77 -38.25
CA MET A 51 0.73 -4.58 -38.25
C MET A 51 -0.09 -3.29 -38.39
N SER A 52 -1.37 -3.31 -38.02
CA SER A 52 -2.21 -2.12 -38.07
C SER A 52 -1.71 -1.06 -37.10
N PRO A 53 -1.90 0.25 -37.38
CA PRO A 53 -1.45 1.31 -36.48
C PRO A 53 -2.00 1.17 -35.06
N MET A 54 -3.25 0.68 -34.91
CA MET A 54 -3.89 0.47 -33.60
C MET A 54 -3.32 -0.75 -32.87
N ALA A 55 -3.14 -1.89 -33.55
CA ALA A 55 -2.52 -3.07 -32.96
C ALA A 55 -1.11 -2.78 -32.46
N LEU A 56 -0.29 -2.11 -33.29
CA LEU A 56 1.06 -1.71 -32.92
C LEU A 56 1.07 -0.67 -31.80
N ARG A 57 0.07 0.21 -31.70
CA ARG A 57 -0.06 1.16 -30.59
C ARG A 57 -0.35 0.44 -29.29
N MET A 58 -1.29 -0.50 -29.28
CA MET A 58 -1.58 -1.33 -28.11
C MET A 58 -0.35 -2.13 -27.67
N ALA A 59 0.32 -2.82 -28.60
CA ALA A 59 1.51 -3.60 -28.29
C ALA A 59 2.65 -2.73 -27.70
N ARG A 60 2.85 -1.52 -28.24
CA ARG A 60 3.78 -0.52 -27.68
C ARG A 60 3.36 -0.08 -26.28
N GLY A 61 2.06 0.16 -26.05
CA GLY A 61 1.52 0.45 -24.72
C GLY A 61 1.79 -0.68 -23.72
N CYS A 62 1.60 -1.94 -24.12
CA CYS A 62 1.94 -3.12 -23.31
C CYS A 62 3.45 -3.18 -22.99
N TRP A 63 4.31 -2.87 -23.95
CA TRP A 63 5.76 -2.80 -23.73
C TRP A 63 6.15 -1.71 -22.73
N TRP A 64 5.58 -0.51 -22.87
CA TRP A 64 5.85 0.58 -21.93
C TRP A 64 5.27 0.33 -20.54
N TYR A 65 4.13 -0.37 -20.45
CA TYR A 65 3.60 -0.86 -19.18
C TYR A 65 4.52 -1.91 -18.54
N TYR A 66 5.13 -2.79 -19.32
CA TYR A 66 6.17 -3.69 -18.81
C TYR A 66 7.39 -2.92 -18.30
N PHE A 67 7.87 -1.93 -19.08
CA PHE A 67 8.96 -1.06 -18.66
C PHE A 67 8.65 -0.33 -17.35
N SER A 68 7.39 0.11 -17.15
CA SER A 68 6.98 0.78 -15.92
C SER A 68 7.24 -0.06 -14.67
N LYS A 69 7.07 -1.38 -14.73
CA LYS A 69 7.34 -2.25 -13.58
C LYS A 69 8.79 -2.19 -13.09
N PHE A 70 9.74 -1.89 -13.97
CA PHE A 70 11.13 -1.65 -13.57
C PHE A 70 11.32 -0.27 -12.93
N THR A 71 10.62 0.74 -13.42
CA THR A 71 10.65 2.07 -12.80
C THR A 71 10.08 2.05 -11.38
N GLU A 72 9.13 1.15 -11.09
CA GLU A 72 8.54 0.99 -9.76
C GLU A 72 9.52 0.36 -8.76
N PHE A 73 10.58 -0.34 -9.20
CA PHE A 73 11.60 -0.85 -8.28
C PHE A 73 12.32 0.25 -7.50
N PHE A 74 12.35 1.48 -8.04
CA PHE A 74 12.90 2.62 -7.33
C PHE A 74 12.14 2.91 -6.03
N ASP A 75 10.86 2.53 -5.88
CA ASP A 75 10.12 2.63 -4.61
C ASP A 75 10.86 1.88 -3.50
N THR A 76 11.23 0.63 -3.76
CA THR A 76 11.98 -0.22 -2.83
C THR A 76 13.35 0.37 -2.52
N LEU A 77 14.05 0.89 -3.55
CA LEU A 77 15.34 1.53 -3.37
C LEU A 77 15.23 2.74 -2.44
N PHE A 78 14.21 3.59 -2.61
CA PHE A 78 13.99 4.73 -1.73
C PHE A 78 13.64 4.33 -0.30
N PHE A 79 12.85 3.27 -0.09
CA PHE A 79 12.56 2.75 1.25
C PHE A 79 13.83 2.28 1.96
N VAL A 80 14.68 1.52 1.26
CA VAL A 80 15.96 1.02 1.81
C VAL A 80 16.92 2.17 2.10
N MET A 81 17.08 3.14 1.19
CA MET A 81 17.95 4.30 1.40
C MET A 81 17.50 5.18 2.57
N ARG A 82 16.20 5.27 2.83
CA ARG A 82 15.63 6.01 3.97
C ARG A 82 15.54 5.20 5.26
N LYS A 83 15.99 3.94 5.26
CA LYS A 83 15.84 2.99 6.38
C LYS A 83 14.38 2.83 6.85
N ARG A 84 13.43 2.90 5.92
CA ARG A 84 11.99 2.68 6.17
C ARG A 84 11.62 1.23 5.86
N TYR A 85 12.24 0.30 6.58
CA TYR A 85 12.03 -1.15 6.36
C TYR A 85 10.61 -1.61 6.69
N ASP A 86 9.89 -0.85 7.52
CA ASP A 86 8.46 -1.04 7.78
C ASP A 86 7.59 -0.90 6.51
N GLN A 87 8.07 -0.15 5.50
CA GLN A 87 7.40 0.03 4.22
C GLN A 87 7.70 -1.10 3.23
N VAL A 88 8.81 -1.82 3.42
CA VAL A 88 9.19 -2.99 2.62
C VAL A 88 8.47 -4.23 3.15
N SER A 89 7.14 -4.22 3.04
CA SER A 89 6.29 -5.31 3.49
C SER A 89 6.42 -6.55 2.60
N THR A 90 6.02 -7.71 3.11
CA THR A 90 5.91 -8.95 2.32
C THR A 90 5.03 -8.75 1.08
N LEU A 91 3.93 -8.00 1.21
CA LEU A 91 3.05 -7.64 0.09
C LEU A 91 3.82 -6.87 -0.99
N HIS A 92 4.58 -5.84 -0.58
CA HIS A 92 5.36 -5.00 -1.50
C HIS A 92 6.40 -5.82 -2.26
N VAL A 93 7.16 -6.65 -1.55
CA VAL A 93 8.23 -7.46 -2.14
C VAL A 93 7.67 -8.53 -3.09
N ILE A 94 6.61 -9.24 -2.68
CA ILE A 94 5.96 -10.23 -3.54
C ILE A 94 5.42 -9.54 -4.81
N HIS A 95 4.73 -8.41 -4.66
CA HIS A 95 4.18 -7.65 -5.78
C HIS A 95 5.26 -7.20 -6.76
N HIS A 96 6.22 -6.38 -6.33
CA HIS A 96 7.25 -5.87 -7.26
C HIS A 96 8.21 -6.96 -7.74
N GLY A 97 8.37 -8.06 -6.99
CA GLY A 97 9.17 -9.20 -7.42
C GLY A 97 8.52 -9.99 -8.56
N ILE A 98 7.22 -10.30 -8.46
CA ILE A 98 6.54 -11.15 -9.44
C ILE A 98 6.04 -10.39 -10.67
N MET A 99 5.65 -9.12 -10.51
CA MET A 99 4.99 -8.34 -11.57
C MET A 99 5.82 -8.19 -12.86
N PRO A 100 7.13 -7.85 -12.83
CA PRO A 100 7.92 -7.78 -14.05
C PRO A 100 8.00 -9.15 -14.75
N VAL A 101 8.19 -10.23 -13.99
CA VAL A 101 8.29 -11.59 -14.56
C VAL A 101 6.97 -12.02 -15.19
N SER A 102 5.85 -11.76 -14.52
CA SER A 102 4.52 -12.15 -15.01
C SER A 102 4.09 -11.33 -16.23
N VAL A 103 4.36 -10.02 -16.25
CA VAL A 103 4.00 -9.12 -17.36
C VAL A 103 4.84 -9.41 -18.61
N TRP A 104 6.09 -9.88 -18.47
CA TRP A 104 6.93 -10.26 -19.62
C TRP A 104 6.24 -11.28 -20.53
N TRP A 105 5.65 -12.33 -19.96
CA TRP A 105 4.92 -13.35 -20.73
C TRP A 105 3.70 -12.75 -21.44
N GLY A 106 3.01 -11.80 -20.80
CA GLY A 106 1.91 -11.06 -21.42
C GLY A 106 2.35 -10.26 -22.63
N VAL A 107 3.42 -9.46 -22.53
CA VAL A 107 3.93 -8.68 -23.67
C VAL A 107 4.48 -9.58 -24.77
N LYS A 108 5.13 -10.69 -24.41
CA LYS A 108 5.76 -11.59 -25.39
C LYS A 108 4.74 -12.36 -26.23
N PHE A 109 3.63 -12.79 -25.62
CA PHE A 109 2.69 -13.72 -26.26
C PHE A 109 1.32 -13.11 -26.50
N THR A 110 0.85 -12.17 -25.67
CA THR A 110 -0.48 -11.57 -25.78
C THR A 110 -0.43 -10.04 -25.62
N PRO A 111 0.28 -9.30 -26.51
CA PRO A 111 0.48 -7.84 -26.38
C PRO A 111 -0.77 -7.03 -26.73
N GLY A 112 -1.84 -7.18 -25.95
CA GLY A 112 -3.11 -6.49 -26.14
C GLY A 112 -4.32 -7.35 -25.80
N GLY A 113 -5.46 -6.97 -26.38
CA GLY A 113 -6.71 -7.68 -26.22
C GLY A 113 -7.15 -7.82 -24.76
N HIS A 114 -7.74 -8.97 -24.42
CA HIS A 114 -8.33 -9.24 -23.11
C HIS A 114 -7.40 -9.02 -21.92
N SER A 115 -6.12 -9.42 -22.05
CA SER A 115 -5.13 -9.25 -20.97
C SER A 115 -4.81 -7.79 -20.68
N SER A 116 -4.93 -6.89 -21.66
CA SER A 116 -4.58 -5.48 -21.44
C SER A 116 -5.48 -4.77 -20.40
N PHE A 117 -6.62 -5.38 -20.02
CA PHE A 117 -7.57 -4.81 -19.07
C PHE A 117 -6.97 -4.60 -17.67
N PHE A 118 -6.14 -5.55 -17.20
CA PHE A 118 -5.52 -5.39 -15.89
C PHE A 118 -4.50 -4.25 -15.91
N GLY A 119 -3.77 -4.05 -17.01
CA GLY A 119 -2.85 -2.93 -17.18
C GLY A 119 -3.58 -1.59 -17.24
N PHE A 120 -4.72 -1.55 -17.95
CA PHE A 120 -5.61 -0.40 -17.99
C PHE A 120 -6.09 0.03 -16.60
N LEU A 121 -6.66 -0.89 -15.81
CA LEU A 121 -7.09 -0.56 -14.45
C LEU A 121 -5.91 -0.25 -13.52
N ASN A 122 -4.80 -0.98 -13.64
CA ASN A 122 -3.62 -0.76 -12.80
C ASN A 122 -3.03 0.63 -12.99
N THR A 123 -2.88 1.07 -14.24
CA THR A 123 -2.35 2.41 -14.54
C THR A 123 -3.26 3.51 -13.97
N PHE A 124 -4.58 3.36 -14.05
CA PHE A 124 -5.53 4.26 -13.38
C PHE A 124 -5.31 4.35 -11.87
N VAL A 125 -5.22 3.21 -11.19
CA VAL A 125 -5.01 3.18 -9.74
C VAL A 125 -3.61 3.70 -9.38
N HIS A 126 -2.60 3.45 -10.21
CA HIS A 126 -1.25 3.97 -10.01
C HIS A 126 -1.17 5.49 -10.10
N ILE A 127 -1.98 6.15 -10.95
CA ILE A 127 -2.12 7.62 -10.96
C ILE A 127 -2.51 8.10 -9.56
N ILE A 128 -3.55 7.51 -8.97
CA ILE A 128 -4.08 7.91 -7.66
C ILE A 128 -3.07 7.58 -6.54
N MET A 129 -2.46 6.40 -6.59
CA MET A 129 -1.48 5.93 -5.60
C MET A 129 -0.22 6.81 -5.58
N TYR A 130 0.39 7.08 -6.75
CA TYR A 130 1.59 7.91 -6.83
C TYR A 130 1.29 9.37 -6.54
N ALA A 131 0.10 9.88 -6.88
CA ALA A 131 -0.34 11.20 -6.45
C ALA A 131 -0.40 11.30 -4.92
N TYR A 132 -0.94 10.27 -4.25
CA TYR A 132 -0.91 10.21 -2.79
C TYR A 132 0.52 10.18 -2.23
N TYR A 133 1.42 9.38 -2.79
CA TYR A 133 2.81 9.31 -2.32
C TYR A 133 3.57 10.61 -2.54
N MET A 134 3.33 11.30 -3.66
CA MET A 134 3.84 12.64 -3.91
C MET A 134 3.38 13.62 -2.83
N LEU A 135 2.08 13.68 -2.54
CA LEU A 135 1.52 14.54 -1.49
C LEU A 135 2.06 14.18 -0.11
N ALA A 136 2.23 12.88 0.19
CA ALA A 136 2.81 12.42 1.44
C ALA A 136 4.28 12.83 1.59
N ALA A 137 5.04 12.94 0.49
CA ALA A 137 6.42 13.42 0.49
C ALA A 137 6.53 14.94 0.71
N MET A 138 5.46 15.71 0.46
CA MET A 138 5.41 17.16 0.73
C MET A 138 5.34 17.52 2.23
N GLY A 139 5.45 16.54 3.13
CA GLY A 139 5.72 16.73 4.55
C GLY A 139 4.49 16.97 5.44
N PRO A 140 4.69 17.27 6.73
CA PRO A 140 3.62 17.25 7.73
C PRO A 140 2.47 18.23 7.44
N LYS A 141 2.78 19.37 6.82
CA LYS A 141 1.79 20.38 6.43
C LYS A 141 0.75 19.83 5.45
N VAL A 142 1.13 18.91 4.57
CA VAL A 142 0.23 18.27 3.58
C VAL A 142 -0.33 16.95 4.11
N GLN A 143 0.47 16.16 4.83
CA GLN A 143 0.08 14.84 5.36
C GLN A 143 -1.19 14.88 6.22
N LYS A 144 -1.45 15.98 6.93
CA LYS A 144 -2.68 16.14 7.73
C LYS A 144 -3.98 16.06 6.90
N TYR A 145 -3.91 16.38 5.60
CA TYR A 145 -5.06 16.31 4.69
C TYR A 145 -5.23 14.92 4.04
N LEU A 146 -4.30 13.98 4.28
CA LEU A 146 -4.28 12.64 3.66
C LEU A 146 -5.08 11.60 4.46
N TRP A 147 -6.25 11.98 4.97
CA TRP A 147 -7.15 11.11 5.75
C TRP A 147 -7.70 9.93 4.93
N TRP A 148 -7.69 10.05 3.60
CA TRP A 148 -8.27 9.09 2.67
C TRP A 148 -7.34 7.92 2.32
N LYS A 149 -6.21 7.74 3.03
CA LYS A 149 -5.28 6.60 2.83
C LYS A 149 -5.98 5.25 2.78
N LYS A 150 -7.01 5.05 3.61
CA LYS A 150 -7.79 3.80 3.66
C LYS A 150 -8.50 3.52 2.33
N TYR A 151 -9.02 4.56 1.67
CA TYR A 151 -9.75 4.43 0.41
C TYR A 151 -8.82 4.05 -0.76
N LEU A 152 -7.53 4.40 -0.70
CA LEU A 152 -6.55 3.90 -1.67
C LEU A 152 -6.48 2.38 -1.68
N THR A 153 -6.33 1.79 -0.49
CA THR A 153 -6.27 0.33 -0.36
C THR A 153 -7.59 -0.32 -0.80
N VAL A 154 -8.72 0.31 -0.53
CA VAL A 154 -10.03 -0.16 -1.00
C VAL A 154 -10.13 -0.12 -2.53
N ILE A 155 -9.68 0.96 -3.17
CA ILE A 155 -9.66 1.07 -4.65
C ILE A 155 -8.74 0.00 -5.25
N GLN A 156 -7.58 -0.26 -4.67
CA GLN A 156 -6.69 -1.35 -5.09
C GLN A 156 -7.36 -2.72 -4.96
N MET A 157 -8.12 -2.97 -3.89
CA MET A 157 -8.88 -4.22 -3.74
C MET A 157 -10.00 -4.35 -4.77
N ILE A 158 -10.73 -3.26 -5.04
CA ILE A 158 -11.76 -3.22 -6.09
C ILE A 158 -11.15 -3.51 -7.46
N GLN A 159 -9.98 -2.96 -7.76
CA GLN A 159 -9.24 -3.25 -9.00
C GLN A 159 -9.05 -4.76 -9.19
N PHE A 160 -8.60 -5.49 -8.16
CA PHE A 160 -8.42 -6.94 -8.27
C PHE A 160 -9.74 -7.68 -8.50
N ILE A 161 -10.83 -7.24 -7.87
CA ILE A 161 -12.18 -7.81 -8.12
C ILE A 161 -12.58 -7.62 -9.59
N LEU A 162 -12.43 -6.42 -10.13
CA LEU A 162 -12.76 -6.12 -11.52
C LEU A 162 -11.91 -6.96 -12.49
N VAL A 163 -10.61 -7.09 -12.21
CA VAL A 163 -9.70 -7.93 -13.00
C VAL A 163 -10.10 -9.41 -12.92
N MET A 164 -10.48 -9.92 -11.75
CA MET A 164 -10.95 -11.31 -11.59
C MET A 164 -12.22 -11.57 -12.39
N VAL A 165 -13.22 -10.72 -12.27
CA VAL A 165 -14.49 -10.84 -13.02
C VAL A 165 -14.21 -10.80 -14.52
N HIS A 166 -13.40 -9.83 -14.97
CA HIS A 166 -13.04 -9.70 -16.38
C HIS A 166 -12.22 -10.90 -16.88
N ALA A 167 -11.28 -11.45 -16.09
CA ALA A 167 -10.49 -12.60 -16.51
C ALA A 167 -11.32 -13.89 -16.55
N PHE A 168 -12.12 -14.16 -15.50
CA PHE A 168 -12.89 -15.39 -15.39
C PHE A 168 -14.08 -15.48 -16.34
N GLN A 169 -14.56 -14.36 -16.90
CA GLN A 169 -15.62 -14.41 -17.91
C GLN A 169 -15.26 -15.27 -19.12
N LEU A 170 -13.97 -15.32 -19.50
CA LEU A 170 -13.48 -16.16 -20.60
C LEU A 170 -13.56 -17.66 -20.30
N LEU A 171 -13.70 -18.05 -19.03
CA LEU A 171 -13.89 -19.46 -18.66
C LEU A 171 -15.31 -19.95 -18.99
N PHE A 172 -16.27 -19.02 -19.04
CA PHE A 172 -17.66 -19.32 -19.35
C PHE A 172 -18.00 -19.06 -20.82
N LYS A 173 -17.42 -18.01 -21.41
CA LYS A 173 -17.73 -17.57 -22.77
C LYS A 173 -16.49 -17.04 -23.48
N ASN A 174 -15.87 -17.88 -24.33
CA ASN A 174 -14.67 -17.56 -25.09
C ASN A 174 -14.93 -17.61 -26.61
N ASP A 175 -15.83 -16.76 -27.10
CA ASP A 175 -16.21 -16.74 -28.52
C ASP A 175 -15.09 -16.23 -29.44
N CYS A 176 -14.05 -15.60 -28.88
CA CYS A 176 -12.95 -14.95 -29.60
C CYS A 176 -11.64 -15.77 -29.62
N ASN A 177 -11.69 -17.04 -29.20
CA ASN A 177 -10.53 -17.95 -29.16
C ASN A 177 -9.31 -17.38 -28.42
N TYR A 178 -9.55 -16.62 -27.34
CA TYR A 178 -8.47 -16.11 -26.51
C TYR A 178 -7.77 -17.26 -25.76
N PRO A 179 -6.42 -17.25 -25.61
CA PRO A 179 -5.69 -18.27 -24.87
C PRO A 179 -6.13 -18.38 -23.40
N ILE A 180 -6.89 -19.42 -23.06
CA ILE A 180 -7.50 -19.63 -21.73
C ILE A 180 -6.43 -19.73 -20.62
N ALA A 181 -5.25 -20.27 -20.93
CA ALA A 181 -4.14 -20.36 -19.99
C ALA A 181 -3.74 -18.97 -19.43
N PHE A 182 -3.74 -17.93 -20.25
CA PHE A 182 -3.45 -16.56 -19.80
C PHE A 182 -4.57 -15.99 -18.93
N ALA A 183 -5.83 -16.34 -19.20
CA ALA A 183 -6.96 -15.94 -18.37
C ALA A 183 -6.85 -16.55 -16.95
N TYR A 184 -6.51 -17.84 -16.85
CA TYR A 184 -6.24 -18.48 -15.55
C TYR A 184 -5.06 -17.83 -14.83
N PHE A 185 -3.97 -17.56 -15.54
CA PHE A 185 -2.78 -16.94 -14.98
C PHE A 185 -3.07 -15.54 -14.40
N ILE A 186 -3.78 -14.68 -15.15
CA ILE A 186 -4.18 -13.34 -14.70
C ILE A 186 -5.16 -13.44 -13.52
N GLY A 187 -6.16 -14.32 -13.62
CA GLY A 187 -7.14 -14.54 -12.56
C GLY A 187 -6.48 -15.01 -11.25
N ALA A 188 -5.57 -15.98 -11.32
CA ALA A 188 -4.83 -16.48 -10.15
C ALA A 188 -3.98 -15.40 -9.49
N HIS A 189 -3.29 -14.55 -10.28
CA HIS A 189 -2.55 -13.41 -9.73
C HIS A 189 -3.46 -12.40 -9.04
N ALA A 190 -4.60 -12.08 -9.65
CA ALA A 190 -5.58 -11.16 -9.06
C ALA A 190 -6.16 -11.70 -7.74
N VAL A 191 -6.46 -13.00 -7.67
CA VAL A 191 -6.87 -13.68 -6.43
C VAL A 191 -5.80 -13.58 -5.35
N MET A 192 -4.54 -13.92 -5.69
CA MET A 192 -3.41 -13.84 -4.75
C MET A 192 -3.25 -12.43 -4.19
N PHE A 193 -3.23 -11.41 -5.06
CA PHE A 193 -3.08 -10.02 -4.61
C PHE A 193 -4.28 -9.53 -3.80
N TYR A 194 -5.50 -9.93 -4.16
CA TYR A 194 -6.68 -9.61 -3.37
C TYR A 194 -6.54 -10.11 -1.92
N PHE A 195 -6.09 -11.35 -1.71
CA PHE A 195 -5.89 -11.88 -0.37
C PHE A 195 -4.75 -11.19 0.39
N LEU A 196 -3.64 -10.88 -0.27
CA LEU A 196 -2.53 -10.14 0.35
C LEU A 196 -2.96 -8.73 0.78
N PHE A 197 -3.69 -8.00 -0.09
CA PHE A 197 -4.22 -6.68 0.22
C PHE A 197 -5.32 -6.71 1.28
N SER A 198 -6.19 -7.72 1.26
CA SER A 198 -7.21 -7.93 2.30
C SER A 198 -6.56 -8.21 3.66
N GLY A 199 -5.51 -9.04 3.70
CA GLY A 199 -4.71 -9.28 4.90
C GLY A 199 -4.05 -8.01 5.42
N PHE A 200 -3.40 -7.25 4.54
CA PHE A 200 -2.83 -5.94 4.87
C PHE A 200 -3.88 -4.98 5.43
N TYR A 201 -5.04 -4.87 4.77
CA TYR A 201 -6.12 -3.96 5.18
C TYR A 201 -6.65 -4.31 6.58
N ARG A 202 -6.90 -5.60 6.84
CA ARG A 202 -7.33 -6.08 8.16
C ARG A 202 -6.31 -5.75 9.25
N GLN A 203 -5.02 -5.93 8.97
CA GLN A 203 -3.96 -5.66 9.94
C GLN A 203 -3.75 -4.16 10.16
N ALA A 204 -3.72 -3.36 9.09
CA ALA A 204 -3.40 -1.94 9.14
C ALA A 204 -4.56 -1.07 9.65
N TYR A 205 -5.80 -1.45 9.36
CA TYR A 205 -6.98 -0.63 9.66
C TYR A 205 -7.92 -1.28 10.68
N THR A 206 -8.34 -2.53 10.48
CA THR A 206 -9.35 -3.15 11.36
C THR A 206 -8.78 -3.50 12.74
N LYS A 207 -7.62 -4.17 12.79
CA LYS A 207 -6.99 -4.53 14.07
C LYS A 207 -6.56 -3.29 14.85
N LYS A 208 -5.95 -2.32 14.16
CA LYS A 208 -5.54 -1.05 14.77
C LYS A 208 -6.72 -0.30 15.38
N GLN A 209 -7.86 -0.21 14.68
CA GLN A 209 -9.06 0.43 15.22
C GLN A 209 -9.54 -0.24 16.51
N LYS A 210 -9.57 -1.58 16.55
CA LYS A 210 -9.94 -2.33 17.76
C LYS A 210 -8.96 -2.12 18.91
N ASP A 211 -7.66 -2.14 18.63
CA ASP A 211 -6.62 -1.93 19.65
C ASP A 211 -6.69 -0.50 20.22
N ASP A 212 -6.95 0.51 19.38
CA ASP A 212 -7.12 1.91 19.79
C ASP A 212 -8.41 2.12 20.60
N GLU A 213 -9.50 1.44 20.23
CA GLU A 213 -10.76 1.43 20.98
C GLU A 213 -10.59 0.80 22.36
N GLN A 214 -9.94 -0.37 22.44
CA GLN A 214 -9.66 -1.04 23.70
C GLN A 214 -8.78 -0.19 24.64
N LYS A 215 -7.76 0.49 24.11
CA LYS A 215 -6.94 1.44 24.88
C LYS A 215 -7.75 2.60 25.44
N ARG A 216 -8.69 3.16 24.66
CA ARG A 216 -9.59 4.23 25.11
C ARG A 216 -10.51 3.75 26.23
N LEU A 217 -11.08 2.55 26.10
CA LEU A 217 -11.92 1.94 27.13
C LEU A 217 -11.15 1.68 28.44
N ILE A 218 -9.91 1.19 28.35
CA ILE A 218 -9.04 0.98 29.53
C ILE A 218 -8.67 2.32 30.18
N ALA A 219 -8.29 3.33 29.39
CA ALA A 219 -7.97 4.66 29.91
C ALA A 219 -9.17 5.29 30.63
N HIS A 220 -10.36 5.20 30.04
CA HIS A 220 -11.59 5.72 30.64
C HIS A 220 -11.96 4.99 31.93
N LYS A 221 -11.79 3.66 32.00
CA LYS A 221 -12.01 2.89 33.23
C LYS A 221 -11.03 3.27 34.34
N LYS A 222 -9.78 3.60 33.98
CA LYS A 222 -8.76 4.06 34.94
C LYS A 222 -9.13 5.43 35.52
N GLU A 223 -9.55 6.38 34.68
CA GLU A 223 -10.03 7.71 35.12
C GLU A 223 -11.24 7.61 36.06
N ILE A 224 -12.20 6.72 35.77
CA ILE A 224 -13.36 6.49 36.63
C ILE A 224 -12.93 5.93 37.99
N ASN A 225 -12.02 4.96 38.02
CA ASN A 225 -11.54 4.36 39.27
C ASN A 225 -10.74 5.36 40.11
N GLU A 226 -9.92 6.21 39.49
CA GLU A 226 -9.17 7.27 40.18
C GLU A 226 -10.12 8.34 40.77
N ASN A 227 -11.13 8.77 40.02
CA ASN A 227 -12.13 9.72 40.52
C ASN A 227 -13.07 9.11 41.58
N GLY A 228 -13.36 7.81 41.48
CA GLY A 228 -14.14 7.06 42.49
C GLY A 228 -13.39 6.92 43.81
N ASN A 229 -12.08 6.67 43.76
CA ASN A 229 -11.23 6.57 44.96
C ASN A 229 -10.97 7.95 45.60
N ALA A 230 -10.85 9.01 44.79
CA ALA A 230 -10.76 10.39 45.29
C ALA A 230 -12.02 10.84 46.05
N LYS A 231 -13.21 10.34 45.69
CA LYS A 231 -14.44 10.58 46.45
C LYS A 231 -14.49 9.82 47.78
N HIS A 232 -13.81 8.68 47.92
CA HIS A 232 -13.71 7.94 49.18
C HIS A 232 -12.64 8.48 50.14
N MET A 233 -11.65 9.25 49.65
CA MET A 233 -10.62 9.87 50.49
C MET A 233 -11.00 11.25 51.05
N ASN A 234 -12.13 11.85 50.67
CA ASN A 234 -12.53 13.17 51.17
C ASN A 234 -13.28 13.13 52.52
N GLY A 235 -12.95 12.15 53.37
CA GLY A 235 -13.64 11.86 54.63
C GLY A 235 -12.73 11.40 55.75
N ASN A 236 -11.52 11.96 55.88
CA ASN A 236 -10.81 12.20 57.14
C ASN A 236 -9.39 12.66 56.84
N THR A 237 -9.13 13.96 56.98
CA THR A 237 -7.77 14.48 57.12
C THR A 237 -7.65 15.02 58.53
N GLN A 238 -7.19 14.20 59.48
CA GLN A 238 -6.55 14.73 60.69
C GLN A 238 -5.05 14.84 60.39
N MET A 239 -4.53 16.05 60.54
CA MET A 239 -3.10 16.32 60.58
C MET A 239 -2.48 15.59 61.77
N TYR A 240 -1.46 14.77 61.51
CA TYR A 240 -0.41 14.51 62.49
C TYR A 240 0.94 14.50 61.79
N GLU A 241 1.88 15.22 62.41
CA GLU A 241 3.26 15.41 62.02
C GLU A 241 4.07 14.10 62.08
N ASN A 242 5.06 14.03 61.19
CA ASN A 242 6.14 13.03 61.17
C ASN A 242 7.02 13.18 62.43
N PRO A 243 7.70 12.12 62.92
CA PRO A 243 9.00 11.77 62.31
C PRO A 243 9.47 10.30 62.43
N GLY A 244 10.35 9.87 61.52
CA GLY A 244 11.45 8.95 61.87
C GLY A 244 11.65 7.65 61.07
N THR A 245 12.86 7.54 60.52
CA THR A 245 13.75 6.35 60.37
C THR A 245 13.65 5.37 59.19
N MET A 246 14.86 5.12 58.63
CA MET A 246 15.45 4.02 57.82
C MET A 246 14.79 2.64 58.03
N GLU A 247 14.79 1.66 57.11
CA GLU A 247 15.91 1.10 56.34
C GLU A 247 15.41 0.04 55.31
N ASP A 248 16.31 -0.35 54.41
CA ASP A 248 16.30 -1.32 53.30
C ASP A 248 15.47 -2.63 53.35
N SER A 249 15.01 -3.12 52.18
CA SER A 249 15.54 -4.39 51.62
C SER A 249 15.04 -4.77 50.20
N TYR A 250 16.04 -5.09 49.39
CA TYR A 250 16.16 -5.96 48.20
C TYR A 250 15.01 -6.95 47.85
N SER A 251 14.66 -7.06 46.56
CA SER A 251 15.20 -8.13 45.69
C SER A 251 14.55 -8.18 44.29
N THR A 252 15.47 -8.18 43.32
CA THR A 252 15.43 -8.52 41.90
C THR A 252 14.50 -9.64 41.43
N THR A 253 13.97 -9.52 40.20
CA THR A 253 14.20 -10.50 39.11
C THR A 253 13.98 -9.86 37.72
N ARG A 254 14.96 -10.08 36.84
CA ARG A 254 14.99 -9.69 35.42
C ARG A 254 13.85 -10.34 34.62
N GLN A 255 13.19 -9.56 33.76
CA GLN A 255 12.63 -10.09 32.51
C GLN A 255 12.86 -9.11 31.36
N ARG A 256 13.54 -9.64 30.32
CA ARG A 256 13.74 -9.00 29.02
C ARG A 256 12.39 -8.59 28.43
N VAL A 257 12.16 -7.29 28.27
CA VAL A 257 11.04 -6.78 27.48
C VAL A 257 11.56 -6.48 26.07
N TYR A 258 11.05 -7.26 25.12
CA TYR A 258 11.08 -6.94 23.69
C TYR A 258 10.53 -5.52 23.47
N VAL A 259 11.40 -4.59 23.05
CA VAL A 259 10.99 -3.25 22.61
C VAL A 259 10.43 -3.37 21.19
N GLY A 260 9.12 -3.60 21.10
CA GLY A 260 8.36 -3.54 19.85
C GLY A 260 7.80 -2.14 19.59
N ALA A 261 8.39 -1.46 18.60
CA ALA A 261 7.80 -0.41 17.75
C ALA A 261 7.17 0.82 18.43
N ASN A 262 8.04 1.75 18.83
CA ASN A 262 7.68 3.12 19.22
C ASN A 262 7.39 4.06 18.03
N ASN A 263 6.40 4.91 18.24
CA ASN A 263 6.32 6.34 17.88
C ASN A 263 6.70 6.78 16.46
N TRP A 264 5.65 6.97 15.65
CA TRP A 264 5.65 7.95 14.58
C TRP A 264 5.11 9.28 15.12
N ILE A 265 6.00 10.15 15.60
CA ILE A 265 5.91 11.62 15.55
C ILE A 265 7.33 12.12 15.83
N CYS A 266 7.87 12.89 14.89
CA CYS A 266 9.19 13.51 14.98
C CYS A 266 9.32 14.32 16.29
N GLN A 267 10.32 14.01 17.12
CA GLN A 267 10.78 14.96 18.12
C GLN A 267 11.63 16.05 17.45
N PRO A 268 11.47 17.33 17.83
CA PRO A 268 12.35 18.40 17.37
C PRO A 268 13.74 18.21 18.01
N VAL A 269 14.78 18.32 17.19
CA VAL A 269 16.17 18.39 17.67
C VAL A 269 16.40 19.81 18.16
N ASN A 270 16.54 19.98 19.48
CA ASN A 270 17.06 21.21 20.06
C ASN A 270 18.53 21.36 19.65
N VAL A 271 18.86 22.51 19.07
CA VAL A 271 20.23 22.93 18.79
C VAL A 271 20.60 23.89 19.92
N ASN A 272 21.52 23.46 20.78
CA ASN A 272 22.44 24.35 21.50
C ASN A 272 23.79 24.25 20.83
#